data_AF-A0A350J5N0-F1
#
_entry.id   AF-A0A350J5N0-F1
#
_cell.length_a   1.000
_cell.length_b   1.000
_cell.length_c   1.000
_cell.angle_alpha   90.00
_cell.angle_beta   90.00
_cell.angle_gamma   90.00
#
_symmetry.space_group_name_H-M   'P 1'
#
loop_
_entity.id
_entity.type
_entity.pdbx_description
1 polymer ?
#
loop_
_entity_poly.entity_id
_entity_poly.type
_entity_poly.pdbx_seq_one_letter_code
_entity_poly.pdbx_strand_id
1 'polypeptide(L)'
;MTDDIGFNTCFVNPILLMKDFDSNDPWVTDEQFMTNADVPTMATSGVIDNPVNPFTGNPINNDAKFDEPMMVYYGHDWRNDDGDTLTYEYAPWFTIDPGPVFELDRWSFVGYE
;
A
#
# COMPACT_ATOMS: atom_id res chain seq x y z
N MET A 1 6.83 3.63 13.13
CA MET A 1 6.48 4.17 14.46
C MET A 1 5.35 3.32 15.00
N THR A 2 5.31 3.06 16.31
CA THR A 2 4.21 2.33 16.95
C THR A 2 3.39 3.27 17.80
N ASP A 3 2.10 3.24 17.58
CA ASP A 3 1.09 4.00 18.30
C ASP A 3 0.68 3.20 19.55
N ASP A 4 0.02 3.85 20.52
CA ASP A 4 -0.45 3.22 21.77
C ASP A 4 -1.44 2.04 21.57
N ILE A 5 -1.88 1.80 20.32
CA ILE A 5 -2.75 0.71 19.87
C ILE A 5 -2.00 -0.47 19.21
N GLY A 6 -0.66 -0.44 19.14
CA GLY A 6 0.14 -1.52 18.55
C GLY A 6 0.14 -1.58 17.02
N PHE A 7 -0.40 -0.55 16.36
CA PHE A 7 -0.32 -0.41 14.91
C PHE A 7 1.08 0.06 14.51
N ASN A 8 1.68 -0.61 13.53
CA ASN A 8 2.97 -0.23 12.97
C ASN A 8 2.87 -0.13 11.46
N THR A 9 2.93 1.11 10.95
CA THR A 9 2.81 1.45 9.53
C THR A 9 3.79 0.69 8.63
N CYS A 10 4.94 0.24 9.15
CA CYS A 10 5.92 -0.52 8.39
C CYS A 10 5.41 -1.90 7.92
N PHE A 11 4.43 -2.50 8.61
CA PHE A 11 3.86 -3.79 8.18
C PHE A 11 2.97 -3.69 6.94
N VAL A 12 2.45 -2.49 6.66
CA VAL A 12 1.48 -2.24 5.58
C VAL A 12 2.05 -1.32 4.50
N ASN A 13 3.33 -0.96 4.61
CA ASN A 13 4.02 -0.11 3.65
C ASN A 13 4.91 -0.96 2.73
N PRO A 14 4.59 -1.07 1.43
CA PRO A 14 5.46 -1.71 0.46
C PRO A 14 6.79 -0.95 0.31
N ILE A 15 7.91 -1.67 0.30
CA ILE A 15 9.21 -1.10 -0.05
C ILE A 15 9.46 -1.34 -1.54
N LEU A 16 9.65 -0.26 -2.29
CA LEU A 16 10.01 -0.31 -3.70
C LEU A 16 11.33 0.41 -3.94
N LEU A 17 12.26 -0.27 -4.62
CA LEU A 17 13.47 0.32 -5.15
C LEU A 17 13.37 0.38 -6.68
N MET A 18 13.42 1.58 -7.24
CA MET A 18 13.35 1.82 -8.68
C MET A 18 14.47 2.75 -9.13
N LYS A 19 14.96 2.52 -10.35
CA LYS A 19 15.89 3.40 -11.04
C LYS A 19 15.65 3.31 -12.55
N ASP A 20 15.53 4.46 -13.19
CA ASP A 20 15.39 4.52 -14.64
C ASP A 20 16.67 4.09 -15.34
N PHE A 21 16.50 3.47 -16.51
CA PHE A 21 17.64 3.05 -17.33
C PHE A 21 18.46 4.26 -17.76
N ASP A 22 19.79 4.18 -17.64
CA ASP A 22 20.75 5.24 -17.95
C ASP A 22 20.66 6.51 -17.07
N SER A 23 19.83 6.52 -16.01
CA SER A 23 19.81 7.64 -15.06
C SER A 23 21.08 7.68 -14.20
N ASN A 24 21.71 8.86 -14.17
CA ASN A 24 22.85 9.16 -13.30
C ASN A 24 22.44 9.95 -12.05
N ASP A 25 21.13 10.11 -11.83
CA ASP A 25 20.61 10.90 -10.73
C ASP A 25 20.91 10.25 -9.37
N PRO A 26 21.06 11.06 -8.31
CA PRO A 26 21.21 10.55 -6.95
C PRO A 26 19.95 9.82 -6.51
N TRP A 27 20.12 8.89 -5.57
CA TRP A 27 18.99 8.23 -4.94
C TRP A 27 18.15 9.23 -4.14
N VAL A 28 16.84 9.11 -4.25
CA VAL A 28 15.86 9.87 -3.49
C VAL A 28 14.97 8.87 -2.76
N THR A 29 14.57 9.22 -1.54
CA THR A 29 13.56 8.49 -0.77
C THR A 29 12.23 9.20 -0.92
N ASP A 30 11.21 8.45 -1.34
CA ASP A 30 9.82 8.90 -1.32
C ASP A 30 9.08 8.13 -0.21
N GLU A 31 8.40 8.88 0.65
CA GLU A 31 7.64 8.36 1.78
C GLU A 31 6.12 8.46 1.56
N GLN A 32 5.67 8.89 0.38
CA GLN A 32 4.26 8.85 0.00
C GLN A 32 3.70 7.43 0.09
N PHE A 33 2.44 7.30 0.50
CA PHE A 33 1.76 6.02 0.53
C PHE A 33 1.78 5.36 -0.85
N MET A 34 2.17 4.08 -0.88
CA MET A 34 2.22 3.27 -2.09
C MET A 34 1.46 1.97 -1.93
N THR A 35 0.97 1.47 -3.06
CA THR A 35 0.40 0.12 -3.17
C THR A 35 1.18 -0.67 -4.20
N ASN A 36 1.03 -1.99 -4.18
CA ASN A 36 1.61 -2.84 -5.23
C ASN A 36 1.09 -2.48 -6.65
N ALA A 37 -0.05 -1.79 -6.77
CA ALA A 37 -0.61 -1.35 -8.03
C ALA A 37 0.10 -0.12 -8.63
N ASP A 38 0.98 0.55 -7.88
CA ASP A 38 1.78 1.65 -8.43
C ASP A 38 2.82 1.14 -9.45
N VAL A 39 3.28 -0.11 -9.31
CA VAL A 39 4.34 -0.69 -10.17
C VAL A 39 3.94 -0.77 -11.64
N PRO A 40 2.75 -1.28 -12.02
CA PRO A 40 2.28 -1.20 -13.40
C PRO A 40 2.22 0.22 -13.97
N THR A 41 1.80 1.21 -13.18
CA THR A 41 1.78 2.62 -13.59
C THR A 41 3.20 3.12 -13.87
N MET A 42 4.16 2.83 -13.00
CA MET A 42 5.57 3.18 -13.21
C MET A 42 6.19 2.45 -14.41
N ALA A 43 5.89 1.15 -14.58
CA ALA A 43 6.45 0.33 -15.65
C ALA A 43 5.95 0.72 -17.05
N THR A 44 4.77 1.32 -17.15
CA THR A 44 4.18 1.76 -18.42
C THR A 44 4.44 3.23 -18.72
N SER A 45 4.80 4.02 -17.70
CA SER A 45 5.10 5.45 -17.81
C SER A 45 6.17 5.73 -18.87
N GLY A 46 5.85 6.62 -19.82
CA GLY A 46 6.76 7.03 -20.90
C GLY A 46 7.07 5.95 -21.95
N VAL A 47 6.54 4.73 -21.80
CA VAL A 47 6.76 3.60 -22.72
C VAL A 47 5.49 3.25 -23.51
N ILE A 48 4.32 3.33 -22.88
CA ILE A 48 3.02 3.04 -23.49
C ILE A 48 2.12 4.26 -23.36
N ASP A 49 1.61 4.78 -24.48
CA ASP A 49 0.63 5.87 -24.46
C ASP A 49 -0.73 5.36 -23.97
N ASN A 50 -1.30 6.04 -22.97
CA ASN A 50 -2.60 5.73 -22.36
C ASN A 50 -2.76 4.24 -22.00
N PRO A 51 -1.93 3.71 -21.09
CA PRO A 51 -1.91 2.29 -20.79
C PRO A 51 -3.25 1.84 -20.20
N VAL A 52 -3.76 0.73 -20.70
CA VAL A 52 -5.02 0.11 -20.24
C VAL A 52 -4.78 -1.34 -19.87
N ASN A 53 -5.41 -1.80 -18.80
CA ASN A 53 -5.39 -3.20 -18.43
C ASN A 53 -6.18 -4.01 -19.48
N PRO A 54 -5.60 -5.02 -20.14
CA PRO A 54 -6.24 -5.73 -21.25
C PRO A 54 -7.42 -6.62 -20.81
N PHE A 55 -7.53 -6.94 -19.52
CA PHE A 55 -8.62 -7.74 -18.98
C PHE A 55 -9.79 -6.88 -18.50
N THR A 56 -9.52 -5.76 -17.83
CA THR A 56 -10.57 -4.91 -17.24
C THR A 56 -10.98 -3.75 -18.13
N GLY A 57 -10.12 -3.34 -19.06
CA GLY A 57 -10.32 -2.12 -19.86
C GLY A 57 -10.10 -0.82 -19.09
N ASN A 58 -9.74 -0.90 -17.80
CA ASN A 58 -9.49 0.27 -16.98
C ASN A 58 -8.12 0.88 -17.29
N PRO A 59 -7.96 2.21 -17.17
CA PRO A 59 -6.64 2.86 -17.21
C PRO A 59 -5.69 2.26 -16.17
N ILE A 60 -4.41 2.16 -16.52
CA ILE A 60 -3.33 1.86 -15.57
C ILE A 60 -2.76 3.22 -15.11
N ASN A 61 -3.24 3.69 -13.96
CA ASN A 61 -2.83 4.94 -13.32
C ASN A 61 -2.93 4.82 -11.80
N ASN A 62 -2.56 5.89 -11.08
CA ASN A 62 -2.58 5.93 -9.61
C ASN A 62 -3.67 6.87 -9.05
N ASP A 63 -4.56 7.40 -9.89
CA ASP A 63 -5.52 8.45 -9.53
C ASP A 63 -6.40 8.04 -8.34
N ALA A 64 -6.90 6.80 -8.35
CA ALA A 64 -7.76 6.25 -7.29
C ALA A 64 -7.11 6.30 -5.89
N LYS A 65 -5.77 6.22 -5.81
CA LYS A 65 -5.03 6.29 -4.54
C LYS A 65 -5.04 7.70 -3.92
N PHE A 66 -5.30 8.72 -4.73
CA PHE A 66 -5.28 10.13 -4.32
C PHE A 66 -6.67 10.75 -4.20
N ASP A 67 -7.69 10.11 -4.78
CA ASP A 67 -9.07 10.62 -4.79
C ASP A 67 -9.85 10.30 -3.51
N GLU A 68 -9.49 9.24 -2.80
CA GLU A 68 -10.17 8.80 -1.58
C GLU A 68 -9.23 8.13 -0.56
N PRO A 69 -9.60 8.07 0.73
CA PRO A 69 -8.84 7.33 1.74
C PRO A 69 -8.78 5.84 1.40
N MET A 70 -7.58 5.26 1.49
CA MET A 70 -7.35 3.86 1.16
C MET A 70 -7.61 2.96 2.37
N MET A 71 -8.38 1.89 2.17
CA MET A 71 -8.65 0.88 3.20
C MET A 71 -7.49 -0.11 3.33
N VAL A 72 -7.07 -0.41 4.56
CA VAL A 72 -5.93 -1.27 4.89
C VAL A 72 -6.32 -2.30 5.94
N TYR A 73 -6.11 -3.57 5.61
CA TYR A 73 -6.29 -4.70 6.52
C TYR A 73 -5.00 -4.98 7.28
N TYR A 74 -5.05 -5.02 8.62
CA TYR A 74 -3.88 -5.27 9.47
C TYR A 74 -3.94 -6.64 10.18
N GLY A 75 -4.25 -7.70 9.42
CA GLY A 75 -4.24 -9.07 9.92
C GLY A 75 -2.84 -9.67 9.93
N HIS A 76 -2.19 -9.65 11.09
CA HIS A 76 -0.85 -10.24 11.28
C HIS A 76 -0.83 -11.36 12.34
N ASP A 77 -1.90 -11.48 13.14
CA ASP A 77 -2.06 -12.53 14.13
C ASP A 77 -2.66 -13.78 13.50
N TRP A 78 -1.79 -14.75 13.22
CA TRP A 78 -2.20 -16.11 12.87
C TRP A 78 -1.79 -17.04 14.02
N ARG A 79 -2.73 -17.83 14.52
CA ARG A 79 -2.46 -18.89 15.50
C ARG A 79 -2.76 -20.25 14.88
N ASN A 80 -1.82 -21.17 15.03
CA ASN A 80 -2.04 -22.58 14.76
C ASN A 80 -2.41 -23.25 16.08
N ASP A 81 -3.66 -23.10 16.52
CA ASP A 81 -4.06 -23.62 17.82
C ASP A 81 -4.08 -25.16 17.84
N ASP A 82 -4.39 -25.84 16.71
CA ASP A 82 -4.49 -27.31 16.65
C ASP A 82 -3.92 -27.96 15.37
N GLY A 83 -3.09 -27.25 14.60
CA GLY A 83 -2.36 -27.81 13.45
C GLY A 83 -3.12 -27.98 12.13
N ASP A 84 -4.46 -28.00 12.15
CA ASP A 84 -5.30 -28.22 10.95
C ASP A 84 -6.35 -27.13 10.68
N THR A 85 -6.42 -26.06 11.49
CA THR A 85 -7.36 -24.95 11.27
C THR A 85 -6.67 -23.61 11.44
N LEU A 86 -6.75 -22.78 10.40
CA LEU A 86 -6.37 -21.37 10.48
C LEU A 86 -7.56 -20.60 11.08
N THR A 87 -7.48 -20.27 12.36
CA THR A 87 -8.36 -19.26 12.98
C THR A 87 -7.72 -17.90 12.79
N TYR A 88 -8.35 -17.06 11.96
CA TYR A 88 -8.01 -15.63 11.94
C TYR A 88 -8.65 -15.00 13.17
N GLU A 89 -7.82 -14.47 14.08
CA GLU A 89 -8.33 -13.57 15.10
C GLU A 89 -8.79 -12.28 14.42
N TYR A 90 -9.84 -11.65 14.97
CA TYR A 90 -10.43 -10.41 14.48
C TYR A 90 -9.34 -9.37 14.22
N ALA A 91 -9.10 -9.04 12.95
CA ALA A 91 -8.03 -8.13 12.57
C ALA A 91 -8.56 -6.70 12.38
N PRO A 92 -7.81 -5.68 12.80
CA PRO A 92 -8.26 -4.31 12.67
C PRO A 92 -8.14 -3.80 11.23
N TRP A 93 -9.11 -2.98 10.85
CA TRP A 93 -9.14 -2.21 9.62
C TRP A 93 -8.79 -0.75 9.90
N PHE A 94 -8.04 -0.16 8.97
CA PHE A 94 -7.66 1.25 9.01
C PHE A 94 -7.94 1.90 7.66
N THR A 95 -8.12 3.21 7.64
CA THR A 95 -7.99 4.03 6.43
C THR A 95 -6.74 4.90 6.52
N ILE A 96 -6.14 5.22 5.37
CA ILE A 96 -5.08 6.22 5.24
C ILE A 96 -5.50 7.29 4.23
N ASP A 97 -5.43 8.56 4.62
CA ASP A 97 -5.60 9.70 3.72
C ASP A 97 -4.38 9.87 2.79
N PRO A 98 -4.55 10.31 1.53
CA PRO A 98 -3.45 10.42 0.56
C PRO A 98 -2.29 11.29 1.06
N GLY A 99 -1.07 10.77 1.12
CA GLY A 99 0.09 11.52 1.61
C GLY A 99 1.20 10.61 2.18
N PRO A 100 2.12 11.17 2.97
CA PRO A 100 3.20 10.41 3.60
C PRO A 100 2.69 9.31 4.54
N VAL A 101 3.20 8.09 4.39
CA VAL A 101 2.73 6.90 5.11
C VAL A 101 3.09 6.88 6.60
N PHE A 102 4.13 7.63 6.99
CA PHE A 102 4.63 7.69 8.36
C PHE A 102 4.02 8.84 9.20
N GLU A 103 3.15 9.67 8.60
CA GLU A 103 2.35 10.66 9.31
C GLU A 103 1.14 9.98 9.94
N LEU A 104 1.21 9.72 11.25
CA LEU A 104 0.20 8.94 11.97
C LEU A 104 -1.19 9.58 12.01
N ASP A 105 -1.27 10.91 11.90
CA ASP A 105 -2.54 11.65 11.86
C ASP A 105 -3.34 11.43 10.56
N ARG A 106 -2.72 10.83 9.53
CA ARG A 106 -3.39 10.39 8.30
C ARG A 106 -4.08 9.05 8.44
N TRP A 107 -3.80 8.30 9.51
CA TRP A 107 -4.37 6.98 9.75
C TRP A 107 -5.61 7.09 10.65
N SER A 108 -6.68 6.39 10.28
CA SER A 108 -7.90 6.30 11.06
C SER A 108 -8.29 4.85 11.29
N PHE A 109 -8.55 4.48 12.54
CA PHE A 109 -9.09 3.17 12.89
C PHE A 109 -10.56 3.07 12.48
N VAL A 110 -10.93 1.97 11.81
CA VAL A 110 -12.30 1.73 11.35
C VAL A 110 -13.03 0.77 12.28
N GLY A 111 -12.41 -0.36 12.62
CA GLY A 111 -13.06 -1.42 13.38
C GLY A 111 -12.32 -2.75 13.29
N TYR A 112 -12.95 -3.81 13.81
CA TYR A 112 -12.51 -5.19 13.68
C TYR A 112 -13.51 -5.96 12.80
N GLU A 113 -13.03 -6.88 11.97
CA GLU A 113 -13.86 -7.86 11.24
C GLU A 113 -13.54 -9.30 11.63
#